data_AF-A0A527CTW6-F1
#
_entry.id   AF-A0A527CTW6-F1
#
_cell.length_a   1.000
_cell.length_b   1.000
_cell.length_c   1.000
_cell.angle_alpha   90.00
_cell.angle_beta   90.00
_cell.angle_gamma   90.00
#
_symmetry.space_group_name_H-M   'P 1'
#
loop_
_entity.id
_entity.type
_entity.pdbx_description
1 polymer ?
#
loop_
_entity_poly.entity_id
_entity_poly.type
_entity_poly.pdbx_seq_one_letter_code
_entity_poly.pdbx_strand_id
1 'polypeptide(L)'
;IDYGVTFLPGKDSGWSSFAGGDNFVVTKGTTKLPVVKEFLDFAYSLEGQTILAKYGSLPVRGDIAKEALKDLDPRYQIAAEAMAKGRTPYSVVF
;
A
#
# COMPACT_ATOMS: atom_id res chain seq x y z
N ILE A 1 -22.87 2.96 8.18
CA ILE A 1 -22.31 3.25 9.52
C ILE A 1 -21.59 4.58 9.40
N ASP A 2 -21.84 5.50 10.32
CA ASP A 2 -21.13 6.79 10.38
C ASP A 2 -19.94 6.65 11.34
N TYR A 3 -18.71 6.82 10.82
CA TYR A 3 -17.49 6.66 11.59
C TYR A 3 -16.31 7.44 10.98
N GLY A 4 -15.41 7.90 11.83
CA GLY A 4 -14.15 8.54 11.44
C GLY A 4 -12.99 7.55 11.30
N VAL A 5 -11.99 7.94 10.52
CA VAL A 5 -10.67 7.30 10.45
C VAL A 5 -9.62 8.38 10.72
N THR A 6 -8.61 8.06 11.51
CA THR A 6 -7.51 8.97 11.86
C THR A 6 -6.24 8.16 12.13
N PHE A 7 -5.11 8.83 12.31
CA PHE A 7 -3.83 8.17 12.58
C PHE A 7 -3.80 7.51 13.96
N LEU A 8 -3.01 6.44 14.09
CA LEU A 8 -2.76 5.80 15.39
C LEU A 8 -1.93 6.74 16.28
N PRO A 9 -2.45 7.15 17.45
CA PRO A 9 -1.78 8.13 18.29
C PRO A 9 -0.53 7.53 18.95
N GLY A 10 0.48 8.38 19.14
CA GLY A 10 1.60 8.06 20.01
C GLY A 10 1.21 8.09 21.49
N LYS A 11 1.98 7.41 22.34
CA LYS A 11 1.77 7.36 23.80
C LYS A 11 1.69 8.76 24.42
N ASP A 12 2.64 9.64 24.08
CA ASP A 12 2.78 10.96 24.70
C ASP A 12 2.38 12.10 23.75
N SER A 13 2.64 11.95 22.44
CA SER A 13 2.19 12.87 21.39
C SER A 13 2.43 12.29 19.99
N GLY A 14 1.99 12.99 18.94
CA GLY A 14 2.22 12.61 17.56
C GLY A 14 1.45 11.36 17.14
N TRP A 15 1.93 10.72 16.08
CA TRP A 15 1.29 9.54 15.50
C TRP A 15 2.31 8.65 14.81
N SER A 16 1.95 7.37 14.65
CA SER A 16 2.75 6.36 13.97
C SER A 16 1.88 5.52 13.04
N SER A 17 2.54 4.76 12.16
CA SER A 17 1.89 3.77 11.33
C SER A 17 2.81 2.54 11.20
N PHE A 18 2.19 1.37 11.04
CA PHE A 18 2.89 0.13 10.76
C PHE A 18 2.85 -0.12 9.27
N ALA A 19 4.00 -0.13 8.60
CA ALA A 19 4.09 -0.48 7.19
C ALA A 19 4.18 -2.00 7.05
N GLY A 20 3.03 -2.65 6.84
CA GLY A 20 2.96 -4.06 6.49
C GLY A 20 2.76 -4.27 5.00
N GLY A 21 2.04 -5.33 4.65
CA GLY A 21 1.68 -5.68 3.27
C GLY A 21 2.48 -6.85 2.73
N ASP A 22 2.23 -7.14 1.46
CA ASP A 22 2.82 -8.27 0.75
C ASP A 22 3.76 -7.78 -0.35
N ASN A 23 4.83 -8.55 -0.57
CA ASN A 23 5.76 -8.34 -1.68
C ASN A 23 5.48 -9.33 -2.80
N PHE A 24 5.67 -8.89 -4.05
CA PHE A 24 5.83 -9.83 -5.15
C PHE A 24 7.18 -10.53 -5.05
N VAL A 25 7.16 -11.86 -5.09
CA VAL A 25 8.36 -12.68 -5.18
C VAL A 25 8.28 -13.59 -6.40
N VAL A 26 9.41 -13.75 -7.07
CA VAL A 26 9.51 -14.58 -8.28
C VAL A 26 10.16 -15.91 -7.91
N THR A 27 9.48 -17.01 -8.22
CA THR A 27 10.01 -18.36 -7.95
C THR A 27 11.34 -18.57 -8.69
N LYS A 28 12.34 -19.08 -7.95
CA LYS A 28 13.65 -19.42 -8.51
C LYS A 28 13.49 -20.43 -9.65
N GLY A 29 14.16 -20.14 -10.78
CA GLY A 29 14.20 -21.04 -11.94
C GLY A 29 13.04 -20.89 -12.92
N THR A 30 12.14 -19.90 -12.73
CA THR A 30 11.12 -19.61 -13.74
C THR A 30 11.73 -19.20 -15.07
N THR A 31 11.20 -19.74 -16.16
CA THR A 31 11.55 -19.34 -17.54
C THR A 31 10.62 -18.24 -18.07
N LYS A 32 9.63 -17.80 -17.28
CA LYS A 32 8.58 -16.86 -17.68
C LYS A 32 8.83 -15.40 -17.24
N LEU A 33 10.09 -15.01 -17.04
CA LEU A 33 10.45 -13.67 -16.56
C LEU A 33 9.85 -12.51 -17.37
N PRO A 34 9.77 -12.56 -18.71
CA PRO A 34 9.17 -11.45 -19.49
C PRO A 34 7.72 -11.18 -19.11
N VAL A 35 6.89 -12.22 -19.02
CA VAL A 35 5.46 -12.10 -18.67
C VAL A 35 5.27 -11.68 -17.22
N VAL A 36 6.13 -12.17 -16.31
CA VAL A 36 6.12 -11.72 -14.91
C VAL A 36 6.41 -10.22 -14.82
N LYS A 37 7.37 -9.72 -15.60
CA LYS A 37 7.66 -8.28 -15.64
C LYS A 37 6.47 -7.48 -16.16
N GLU A 38 5.84 -7.91 -17.25
CA GLU A 38 4.65 -7.24 -17.79
C GLU A 38 3.51 -7.17 -16.76
N PHE A 39 3.28 -8.27 -16.01
CA PHE A 39 2.30 -8.29 -14.93
C PHE A 39 2.64 -7.30 -13.82
N LEU A 40 3.90 -7.23 -13.39
CA LEU A 40 4.32 -6.28 -12.35
C LEU A 40 4.18 -4.83 -12.83
N ASP A 41 4.58 -4.54 -14.06
CA ASP A 41 4.43 -3.22 -14.67
C ASP A 41 2.96 -2.79 -14.69
N PHE A 42 2.05 -3.71 -15.04
CA PHE A 42 0.61 -3.48 -14.96
C PHE A 42 0.13 -3.28 -13.51
N ALA A 43 0.51 -4.16 -12.58
CA ALA A 43 0.07 -4.09 -11.19
C ALA A 43 0.49 -2.77 -10.51
N TYR A 44 1.67 -2.24 -10.85
CA TYR A 44 2.18 -0.96 -10.37
C TYR A 44 1.76 0.26 -11.22
N SER A 45 1.05 0.06 -12.33
CA SER A 45 0.49 1.17 -13.10
C SER A 45 -0.65 1.86 -12.34
N LEU A 46 -1.04 3.06 -12.78
CA LEU A 46 -2.20 3.74 -12.22
C LEU A 46 -3.47 2.89 -12.35
N GLU A 47 -3.66 2.23 -13.48
CA GLU A 47 -4.81 1.36 -13.72
C GLU A 47 -4.82 0.19 -12.72
N GLY A 48 -3.70 -0.54 -12.59
CA GLY A 48 -3.57 -1.65 -11.67
C GLY A 48 -3.80 -1.23 -10.21
N GLN A 49 -3.21 -0.12 -9.79
CA GLN A 49 -3.40 0.43 -8.44
C GLN A 49 -4.85 0.89 -8.20
N THR A 50 -5.53 1.45 -9.21
CA THR A 50 -6.94 1.83 -9.12
C THR A 50 -7.85 0.62 -8.98
N ILE A 51 -7.57 -0.46 -9.71
CA ILE A 51 -8.31 -1.73 -9.60
C ILE A 51 -8.12 -2.32 -8.21
N LEU A 52 -6.88 -2.41 -7.72
CA LEU A 52 -6.58 -2.91 -6.39
C LEU A 52 -7.26 -2.08 -5.29
N ALA A 53 -7.23 -0.76 -5.41
CA ALA A 53 -7.91 0.17 -4.50
C ALA A 53 -9.41 -0.01 -4.45
N LYS A 54 -10.04 -0.17 -5.61
CA LYS A 54 -11.49 -0.43 -5.72
C LYS A 54 -11.93 -1.67 -4.94
N TYR A 55 -11.06 -2.68 -4.82
CA TYR A 55 -11.34 -3.91 -4.07
C TYR A 55 -10.73 -3.93 -2.66
N GLY A 56 -10.30 -2.77 -2.14
CA GLY A 56 -9.93 -2.60 -0.74
C GLY A 56 -8.44 -2.71 -0.43
N SER A 57 -7.57 -2.87 -1.43
CA SER A 57 -6.13 -2.78 -1.22
C SER A 57 -5.68 -1.33 -1.20
N LEU A 58 -4.88 -0.92 -0.22
CA LEU A 58 -4.24 0.39 -0.30
C LEU A 58 -3.24 0.43 -1.47
N PRO A 59 -3.15 1.54 -2.22
CA PRO A 59 -2.09 1.71 -3.20
C PRO A 59 -0.71 1.62 -2.55
N VAL A 60 0.20 0.87 -3.18
CA VAL A 60 1.59 0.69 -2.73
C VAL A 60 2.54 1.74 -3.32
N ARG A 61 2.04 2.57 -4.24
CA ARG A 61 2.77 3.69 -4.85
C ARG A 61 2.28 5.03 -4.31
N GLY A 62 3.08 5.64 -3.43
CA GLY A 62 2.73 6.92 -2.82
C GLY A 62 2.60 8.08 -3.81
N ASP A 63 3.33 8.05 -4.93
CA ASP A 63 3.31 9.10 -5.94
C ASP A 63 2.01 9.16 -6.76
N ILE A 64 1.26 8.05 -6.84
CA ILE A 64 -0.02 7.97 -7.58
C ILE A 64 -1.22 7.61 -6.69
N ALA A 65 -1.02 7.41 -5.38
CA ALA A 65 -2.06 6.98 -4.46
C ALA A 65 -3.29 7.90 -4.47
N LYS A 66 -3.09 9.22 -4.51
CA LYS A 66 -4.18 10.21 -4.56
C LYS A 66 -5.06 10.03 -5.79
N GLU A 67 -4.46 9.78 -6.95
CA GLU A 67 -5.19 9.58 -8.20
C GLU A 67 -5.90 8.23 -8.21
N ALA A 68 -5.25 7.17 -7.71
CA ALA A 68 -5.85 5.83 -7.62
C ALA A 68 -7.04 5.75 -6.64
N LEU A 69 -7.10 6.66 -5.66
CA LEU A 69 -8.15 6.71 -4.64
C LEU A 69 -9.26 7.75 -4.91
N LYS A 70 -9.13 8.56 -5.97
CA LYS A 70 -9.93 9.79 -6.16
C LYS A 70 -11.46 9.58 -6.15
N ASP A 71 -11.91 8.42 -6.62
CA ASP A 71 -13.34 8.08 -6.77
C ASP A 71 -13.84 7.17 -5.62
N LEU A 72 -13.00 6.89 -4.63
CA LEU A 72 -13.32 6.05 -3.48
C LEU A 72 -13.61 6.88 -2.24
N ASP A 73 -13.94 6.19 -1.15
CA ASP A 73 -14.17 6.83 0.15
C ASP A 73 -12.93 7.67 0.55
N PRO A 74 -13.10 8.98 0.87
CA PRO A 74 -11.98 9.86 1.20
C PRO A 74 -11.20 9.40 2.44
N ARG A 75 -11.77 8.53 3.28
CA ARG A 75 -11.07 7.94 4.43
C ARG A 75 -9.91 7.02 4.00
N TYR A 76 -9.91 6.49 2.77
CA TYR A 76 -8.75 5.75 2.26
C TYR A 76 -7.52 6.64 2.06
N GLN A 77 -7.72 7.92 1.75
CA GLN A 77 -6.61 8.86 1.63
C GLN A 77 -5.90 9.06 2.97
N ILE A 78 -6.63 9.04 4.09
CA ILE A 78 -6.05 9.09 5.45
C ILE A 78 -5.15 7.87 5.68
N ALA A 79 -5.58 6.68 5.27
CA ALA A 79 -4.76 5.48 5.40
C ALA A 79 -3.51 5.53 4.50
N ALA A 80 -3.62 6.06 3.28
CA ALA A 80 -2.47 6.27 2.40
C ALA A 80 -1.46 7.29 2.98
N GLU A 81 -1.94 8.38 3.58
CA GLU A 81 -1.10 9.38 4.25
C GLU A 81 -0.39 8.81 5.48
N ALA A 82 -1.04 7.92 6.23
CA ALA A 82 -0.43 7.25 7.37
C ALA A 82 0.85 6.50 6.98
N MET A 83 0.92 5.98 5.75
CA MET A 83 2.09 5.24 5.25
C MET A 83 3.34 6.10 5.12
N ALA A 84 3.23 7.43 5.04
CA ALA A 84 4.39 8.33 5.05
C ALA A 84 5.24 8.24 6.34
N LYS A 85 4.64 7.79 7.46
CA LYS A 85 5.36 7.43 8.70
C LYS A 85 5.30 5.94 9.02
N GLY A 86 4.91 5.12 8.04
CA GLY A 86 4.89 3.68 8.16
C GLY A 86 6.28 3.13 8.44
N ARG A 87 6.39 2.27 9.45
CA ARG A 87 7.60 1.49 9.72
C ARG A 87 7.26 0.02 9.82
N THR A 88 8.08 -0.84 9.22
CA THR A 88 8.03 -2.29 9.40
C THR A 88 8.98 -2.66 10.55
N PRO A 89 8.50 -3.12 11.70
CA PRO A 89 9.36 -3.65 12.75
C PRO A 89 10.08 -4.90 12.27
N TYR A 90 11.32 -5.05 12.68
CA TYR A 90 12.15 -6.21 12.38
C TYR A 90 12.94 -6.61 13.62
N SER A 91 13.28 -7.90 13.71
CA SER A 91 14.20 -8.42 14.72
C SER A 91 15.62 -8.44 14.14
N VAL A 92 16.61 -8.13 14.97
CA VAL A 92 18.04 -8.33 14.65
C VAL A 92 18.55 -9.72 15.08
N VAL A 93 17.71 -10.49 15.78
CA VAL A 93 17.99 -11.88 16.15
C VAL A 93 17.47 -12.77 15.03
N PHE A 94 18.37 -13.52 14.39
CA PHE A 94 18.12 -14.44 13.28
C PHE A 94 18.54 -15.87 13.65
#